data_AF-A0AAV2P7R4-F1
#
_entry.id   AF-A0AAV2P7R4-F1
#
_cell.length_a   1.000
_cell.length_b   1.000
_cell.length_c   1.000
_cell.angle_alpha   90.00
_cell.angle_beta   90.00
_cell.angle_gamma   90.00
#
_symmetry.space_group_name_H-M   'P 1'
#
loop_
_entity.id
_entity.type
_entity.pdbx_description
1 polymer ?
#
loop_
_entity_poly.entity_id
_entity_poly.type
_entity_poly.pdbx_seq_one_letter_code
_entity_poly.pdbx_strand_id
1 'polypeptide(L)'
;MVSWESCKQMQKADGAKSIASQLSAAHAEKVRRNREYIMKIADILRLIATQGIALRDYDESALSNNRGNFIEILHHIAKNDPSLKRRIEEGSKNAKYTHHTIQNSILHIFADLTLAAISNEVKEAKYFALIADESKDISKTEQLSVVVRYYLNGTIYERFLGFHPAEKT
;
A
#
# COMPACT_ATOMS: atom_id res chain seq x y z
N MET A 1 -6.24 -19.88 58.36
CA MET A 1 -6.58 -20.83 57.28
C MET A 1 -7.67 -20.19 56.44
N VAL A 2 -7.41 -19.96 55.16
CA VAL A 2 -8.41 -19.36 54.26
C VAL A 2 -9.50 -20.41 54.02
N SER A 3 -10.75 -20.09 54.31
CA SER A 3 -11.91 -20.98 54.12
C SER A 3 -12.05 -21.37 52.64
N TRP A 4 -12.43 -22.62 52.37
CA TRP A 4 -12.76 -23.11 51.02
C TRP A 4 -13.80 -22.22 50.31
N GLU A 5 -14.70 -21.61 51.07
CA GLU A 5 -15.70 -20.68 50.56
C GLU A 5 -15.08 -19.36 50.10
N SER A 6 -14.04 -18.88 50.79
CA SER A 6 -13.27 -17.72 50.36
C SER A 6 -12.51 -18.01 49.05
N CYS A 7 -12.02 -19.23 48.85
CA CYS A 7 -11.34 -19.63 47.61
C CYS A 7 -12.32 -19.68 46.41
N LYS A 8 -13.55 -20.17 46.61
CA LYS A 8 -14.62 -20.13 45.60
C LYS A 8 -15.09 -18.70 45.30
N GLN A 9 -15.12 -17.83 46.30
CA GLN A 9 -15.44 -16.42 46.07
C GLN A 9 -14.32 -15.69 45.32
N MET A 10 -13.05 -16.02 45.56
CA MET A 10 -11.92 -15.49 44.77
C MET A 10 -11.97 -15.98 43.32
N GLN A 11 -12.33 -17.24 43.06
CA GLN A 11 -12.52 -17.76 41.70
C GLN A 11 -13.75 -17.19 40.96
N LYS A 12 -14.79 -16.76 41.70
CA LYS A 12 -15.95 -16.05 41.12
C LYS A 12 -15.70 -14.54 40.97
N ALA A 13 -14.85 -13.95 41.81
CA ALA A 13 -14.44 -12.55 41.76
C ALA A 13 -13.36 -12.30 40.70
N ASP A 14 -12.52 -13.30 40.42
CA ASP A 14 -11.79 -13.41 39.17
C ASP A 14 -12.79 -13.71 38.05
N GLY A 15 -13.49 -12.67 37.58
CA GLY A 15 -14.07 -12.61 36.25
C GLY A 15 -12.97 -12.64 35.16
N ALA A 16 -11.91 -13.41 35.39
CA ALA A 16 -10.79 -13.60 34.51
C ALA A 16 -11.31 -14.36 33.29
N LYS A 17 -11.56 -13.58 32.22
CA LYS A 17 -11.71 -14.10 30.86
C LYS A 17 -10.71 -15.23 30.66
N SER A 18 -11.15 -16.40 30.19
CA SER A 18 -10.29 -17.55 29.91
C SER A 18 -9.01 -17.10 29.20
N ILE A 19 -7.84 -17.64 29.56
CA ILE A 19 -6.55 -17.31 28.94
C ILE A 19 -6.65 -17.39 27.41
N ALA A 20 -7.40 -18.36 26.89
CA ALA A 20 -7.69 -18.50 25.46
C ALA A 20 -8.41 -17.28 24.87
N SER A 21 -9.41 -16.73 25.58
CA SER A 21 -10.15 -15.54 25.14
C SER A 21 -9.29 -14.26 25.22
N GLN A 22 -8.40 -14.15 26.22
CA GLN A 22 -7.46 -13.04 26.32
C GLN A 22 -6.42 -13.09 25.20
N LEU A 23 -5.89 -14.27 24.89
CA LEU A 23 -4.95 -14.48 23.81
C LEU A 23 -5.58 -14.19 22.44
N SER A 24 -6.82 -14.64 22.23
CA SER A 24 -7.58 -14.34 21.01
C SER A 24 -7.80 -12.84 20.84
N ALA A 25 -8.21 -12.14 21.90
CA ALA A 25 -8.40 -10.69 21.87
C ALA A 25 -7.09 -9.94 21.58
N ALA A 26 -5.98 -10.34 22.23
CA ALA A 26 -4.66 -9.75 21.98
C ALA A 26 -4.19 -9.99 20.53
N HIS A 27 -4.45 -11.17 19.98
CA HIS A 27 -4.14 -11.49 18.59
C HIS A 27 -4.97 -10.64 17.62
N ALA A 28 -6.28 -10.53 17.82
CA ALA A 28 -7.15 -9.71 16.99
C ALA A 28 -6.70 -8.24 16.98
N GLU A 29 -6.33 -7.71 18.15
CA GLU A 29 -5.82 -6.35 18.27
C GLU A 29 -4.47 -6.17 17.56
N LYS A 30 -3.57 -7.16 17.60
CA LYS A 30 -2.33 -7.14 16.82
C LYS A 30 -2.60 -7.12 15.31
N VAL A 31 -3.55 -7.91 14.84
CA VAL A 31 -3.96 -7.94 13.42
C VAL A 31 -4.52 -6.58 13.00
N ARG A 32 -5.39 -5.98 13.84
CA ARG A 32 -5.96 -4.65 13.59
C ARG A 32 -4.87 -3.60 13.41
N ARG A 33 -3.92 -3.50 14.35
CA ARG A 33 -2.80 -2.55 14.27
C ARG A 33 -1.91 -2.78 13.06
N ASN A 34 -1.67 -4.03 12.67
CA ASN A 34 -0.86 -4.35 11.49
C ASN A 34 -1.55 -3.89 10.20
N ARG A 35 -2.88 -4.08 10.09
CA ARG A 35 -3.67 -3.59 8.96
C ARG A 35 -3.63 -2.07 8.87
N GLU A 36 -3.84 -1.38 10.00
CA GLU A 36 -3.77 0.09 10.04
C GLU A 36 -2.41 0.63 9.58
N TYR A 37 -1.32 -0.04 9.95
CA TYR A 37 0.02 0.36 9.53
C TYR A 37 0.22 0.20 8.02
N ILE A 38 -0.16 -0.95 7.45
CA ILE A 38 -0.05 -1.19 6.01
C ILE A 38 -0.93 -0.21 5.22
N MET A 39 -2.13 0.10 5.71
CA MET A 39 -3.01 1.09 5.09
C MET A 39 -2.34 2.47 5.00
N LYS A 40 -1.68 2.93 6.08
CA LYS A 40 -0.94 4.21 6.06
C LYS A 40 0.19 4.22 5.03
N ILE A 41 0.94 3.13 4.92
CA ILE A 41 2.00 3.00 3.91
C ILE A 41 1.41 3.03 2.49
N ALA A 42 0.34 2.27 2.27
CA ALA A 42 -0.37 2.21 1.00
C ALA A 42 -0.92 3.60 0.61
N ASP A 43 -1.48 4.36 1.55
CA ASP A 43 -1.96 5.72 1.31
C ASP A 43 -0.85 6.70 0.94
N ILE A 44 0.32 6.62 1.59
CA ILE A 44 1.48 7.44 1.23
C ILE A 44 1.94 7.10 -0.19
N LEU A 45 2.07 5.81 -0.52
CA LEU A 45 2.45 5.38 -1.87
C LEU A 45 1.44 5.83 -2.92
N ARG A 46 0.14 5.75 -2.61
CA ARG A 46 -0.93 6.22 -3.48
C ARG A 46 -0.84 7.72 -3.71
N LEU A 47 -0.58 8.51 -2.67
CA LEU A 47 -0.37 9.96 -2.79
C LEU A 47 0.81 10.27 -3.72
N ILE A 48 1.96 9.66 -3.47
CA ILE A 48 3.18 9.89 -4.27
C ILE A 48 2.94 9.51 -5.74
N ALA A 49 2.34 8.33 -5.98
CA ALA A 49 2.04 7.84 -7.32
C ALA A 49 1.05 8.73 -8.08
N THR A 50 -0.03 9.18 -7.43
CA THR A 50 -1.05 10.03 -8.06
C THR A 50 -0.55 11.45 -8.35
N GLN A 51 0.44 11.93 -7.61
CA GLN A 51 1.08 13.23 -7.85
C GLN A 51 2.29 13.15 -8.82
N GLY A 52 2.69 11.95 -9.25
CA GLY A 52 3.87 11.77 -10.11
C GLY A 52 5.19 12.14 -9.43
N ILE A 53 5.25 12.05 -8.09
CA ILE A 53 6.45 12.37 -7.32
C ILE A 53 7.39 11.16 -7.34
N ALA A 54 8.70 11.39 -7.51
CA ALA A 54 9.69 10.32 -7.42
C ALA A 54 9.69 9.70 -6.01
N LEU A 55 9.63 8.37 -5.88
CA LEU A 55 9.56 7.74 -4.56
C LEU A 55 10.89 7.81 -3.79
N ARG A 56 12.00 7.67 -4.51
CA ARG A 56 13.34 7.36 -3.99
C ARG A 56 14.35 8.41 -4.41
N ASP A 57 15.41 8.48 -3.63
CA ASP A 57 16.61 9.26 -3.96
C ASP A 57 17.82 8.31 -4.08
N TYR A 58 18.98 8.85 -4.43
CA TYR A 58 20.21 8.10 -4.64
C TYR A 58 20.69 7.37 -3.36
N ASP A 59 20.51 7.98 -2.19
CA ASP A 59 20.95 7.43 -0.91
C ASP A 59 19.82 7.41 0.13
N GLU A 60 19.28 6.22 0.41
CA GLU A 60 18.28 5.98 1.47
C GLU A 60 18.92 5.58 2.82
N SER A 61 20.25 5.67 2.96
CA SER A 61 20.96 5.32 4.19
C SER A 61 20.57 6.24 5.35
N ALA A 62 20.73 5.75 6.59
CA ALA A 62 20.39 6.52 7.79
C ALA A 62 21.25 7.79 7.99
N LEU A 63 22.38 7.89 7.28
CA LEU A 63 23.29 9.04 7.32
C LEU A 63 22.98 10.09 6.24
N SER A 64 22.08 9.77 5.31
CA SER A 64 21.69 10.69 4.24
C SER A 64 20.83 11.84 4.78
N ASN A 65 21.08 13.05 4.27
CA ASN A 65 20.25 14.22 4.54
C ASN A 65 18.87 14.13 3.88
N ASN A 66 18.74 13.36 2.80
CA ASN A 66 17.49 13.12 2.10
C ASN A 66 17.40 11.65 1.70
N ARG A 67 16.53 10.89 2.38
CA ARG A 67 16.36 9.44 2.13
C ARG A 67 15.28 9.13 1.10
N GLY A 68 14.92 10.10 0.28
CA GLY A 68 13.84 9.99 -0.70
C GLY A 68 12.46 10.34 -0.14
N ASN A 69 11.58 10.74 -1.06
CA ASN A 69 10.29 11.32 -0.71
C ASN A 69 9.41 10.37 0.09
N PHE A 70 9.43 9.06 -0.20
CA PHE A 70 8.63 8.09 0.55
C PHE A 70 9.03 8.05 2.03
N ILE A 71 10.32 7.92 2.33
CA ILE A 71 10.81 7.83 3.71
C ILE A 71 10.58 9.15 4.43
N GLU A 72 10.85 10.29 3.80
CA GLU A 72 10.69 11.60 4.43
C GLU A 72 9.21 11.95 4.69
N ILE A 73 8.30 11.63 3.77
CA ILE A 73 6.84 11.78 3.99
C ILE A 73 6.37 10.86 5.13
N LEU A 74 6.84 9.61 5.15
CA LEU A 74 6.51 8.66 6.21
C LEU A 74 6.95 9.18 7.59
N HIS A 75 8.17 9.72 7.70
CA HIS A 75 8.66 10.33 8.93
C HIS A 75 7.93 11.62 9.28
N HIS A 76 7.53 12.42 8.28
CA HIS A 76 6.75 13.63 8.48
C HIS A 76 5.39 13.32 9.11
N ILE A 77 4.65 12.35 8.56
CA ILE A 77 3.35 11.92 9.09
C ILE A 77 3.51 11.32 10.48
N ALA A 78 4.58 10.56 10.72
CA ALA A 78 4.87 9.96 12.02
C ALA A 78 5.05 10.98 13.15
N LYS A 79 5.38 12.25 12.86
CA LYS A 79 5.46 13.31 13.89
C LYS A 79 4.12 13.54 14.60
N ASN A 80 3.01 13.38 13.86
CA ASN A 80 1.65 13.61 14.37
C ASN A 80 0.92 12.30 14.71
N ASP A 81 1.55 11.15 14.49
CA ASP A 81 0.96 9.83 14.72
C ASP A 81 1.90 8.96 15.58
N PRO A 82 1.67 8.92 16.91
CA PRO A 82 2.50 8.15 17.83
C PRO A 82 2.53 6.65 17.52
N SER A 83 1.43 6.11 16.96
CA SER A 83 1.35 4.68 16.64
C SER A 83 2.24 4.35 15.44
N LEU A 84 2.25 5.24 14.44
CA LEU A 84 3.11 5.12 13.27
C LEU A 84 4.58 5.29 13.65
N LYS A 85 4.90 6.33 14.44
CA LYS A 85 6.25 6.59 14.94
C LYS A 85 6.82 5.38 15.67
N ARG A 86 6.08 4.86 16.65
CA ARG A 86 6.46 3.66 17.41
C ARG A 86 6.76 2.49 16.48
N ARG A 87 5.95 2.28 15.43
CA ARG A 87 6.16 1.17 14.50
C ARG A 87 7.41 1.33 13.63
N ILE A 88 7.76 2.56 13.25
CA ILE A 88 8.97 2.85 12.47
C ILE A 88 10.24 2.65 13.32
N GLU A 89 10.20 3.11 14.58
CA GLU A 89 11.34 3.09 15.51
C GLU A 89 11.53 1.72 16.17
N GLU A 90 10.48 1.17 16.78
CA GLU A 90 10.52 -0.06 17.59
C GLU A 90 10.09 -1.32 16.81
N GLY A 91 9.58 -1.16 15.59
CA GLY A 91 9.10 -2.28 14.78
C GLY A 91 10.22 -3.23 14.37
N SER A 92 9.89 -4.52 14.25
CA SER A 92 10.81 -5.52 13.70
C SER A 92 11.23 -5.13 12.29
N LYS A 93 12.51 -5.35 11.94
CA LYS A 93 13.07 -4.98 10.64
C LYS A 93 12.24 -5.50 9.46
N ASN A 94 11.70 -6.70 9.58
CA ASN A 94 10.91 -7.37 8.54
C ASN A 94 9.48 -6.83 8.41
N ALA A 95 9.01 -6.00 9.34
CA ALA A 95 7.64 -5.49 9.37
C ALA A 95 7.58 -3.96 9.32
N LYS A 96 8.62 -3.32 8.76
CA LYS A 96 8.66 -1.88 8.45
C LYS A 96 8.06 -1.57 7.08
N TYR A 97 8.06 -2.53 6.14
CA TYR A 97 7.53 -2.35 4.77
C TYR A 97 8.09 -1.15 4.01
N THR A 98 9.24 -0.62 4.45
CA THR A 98 9.91 0.53 3.83
C THR A 98 10.83 0.14 2.68
N HIS A 99 11.14 -1.15 2.54
CA HIS A 99 12.05 -1.64 1.50
C HIS A 99 11.45 -1.46 0.10
N HIS A 100 12.28 -1.12 -0.88
CA HIS A 100 11.86 -0.85 -2.25
C HIS A 100 11.05 -2.00 -2.88
N THR A 101 11.42 -3.26 -2.60
CA THR A 101 10.67 -4.44 -3.07
C THR A 101 9.21 -4.40 -2.64
N ILE A 102 8.95 -4.07 -1.38
CA ILE A 102 7.59 -4.03 -0.83
C ILE A 102 6.82 -2.85 -1.41
N GLN A 103 7.46 -1.68 -1.52
CA GLN A 103 6.86 -0.50 -2.14
C GLN A 103 6.42 -0.83 -3.59
N ASN A 104 7.30 -1.46 -4.37
CA ASN A 104 6.99 -1.88 -5.74
C ASN A 104 5.85 -2.90 -5.78
N SER A 105 5.82 -3.89 -4.88
CA SER A 105 4.70 -4.84 -4.81
C SER A 105 3.36 -4.15 -4.54
N ILE A 106 3.32 -3.16 -3.65
CA ILE A 106 2.09 -2.39 -3.39
C ILE A 106 1.69 -1.57 -4.62
N LEU A 107 2.65 -0.92 -5.29
CA LEU A 107 2.38 -0.18 -6.52
C LEU A 107 1.87 -1.09 -7.65
N HIS A 108 2.40 -2.30 -7.79
CA HIS A 108 1.89 -3.29 -8.75
C HIS A 108 0.44 -3.67 -8.43
N ILE A 109 0.10 -3.88 -7.16
CA ILE A 109 -1.29 -4.13 -6.75
C ILE A 109 -2.19 -2.95 -7.13
N PHE A 110 -1.74 -1.71 -6.94
CA PHE A 110 -2.51 -0.54 -7.38
C PHE A 110 -2.69 -0.50 -8.90
N ALA A 111 -1.64 -0.81 -9.66
CA ALA A 111 -1.71 -0.88 -11.11
C ALA A 111 -2.72 -1.95 -11.57
N ASP A 112 -2.63 -3.16 -11.00
CA ASP A 112 -3.54 -4.27 -11.33
C ASP A 112 -5.00 -3.94 -11.00
N LEU A 113 -5.26 -3.34 -9.84
CA LEU A 113 -6.61 -2.89 -9.46
C LEU A 113 -7.14 -1.80 -10.40
N THR A 114 -6.28 -0.88 -10.82
CA THR A 114 -6.64 0.20 -11.75
C THR A 114 -6.95 -0.37 -13.14
N LEU A 115 -6.12 -1.27 -13.64
CA LEU A 115 -6.33 -1.95 -14.93
C LEU A 115 -7.59 -2.83 -14.89
N ALA A 116 -7.86 -3.52 -13.78
CA ALA A 116 -9.09 -4.29 -13.60
C ALA A 116 -10.34 -3.39 -13.65
N ALA A 117 -10.29 -2.22 -13.01
CA ALA A 117 -11.37 -1.24 -13.07
C ALA A 117 -11.59 -0.73 -14.50
N ILE A 118 -10.52 -0.32 -15.20
CA ILE A 118 -10.58 0.11 -16.61
C ILE A 118 -11.15 -1.02 -17.49
N SER A 119 -10.69 -2.27 -17.28
CA SER A 119 -11.18 -3.42 -18.04
C SER A 119 -12.69 -3.64 -17.87
N ASN A 120 -13.20 -3.46 -16.65
CA ASN A 120 -14.64 -3.57 -16.38
C ASN A 120 -15.43 -2.43 -17.05
N GLU A 121 -14.94 -1.19 -16.98
CA GLU A 121 -15.57 -0.04 -17.64
C GLU A 121 -15.61 -0.21 -19.17
N VAL A 122 -14.52 -0.69 -19.77
CA VAL A 122 -14.45 -0.96 -21.22
C VAL A 122 -15.42 -2.06 -21.64
N LYS A 123 -15.57 -3.12 -20.83
CA LYS A 123 -16.55 -4.19 -21.09
C LYS A 123 -17.98 -3.66 -21.05
N GLU A 124 -18.28 -2.75 -20.12
CA GLU A 124 -19.60 -2.11 -20.01
C GLU A 124 -19.89 -1.20 -21.21
N ALA A 125 -18.89 -0.42 -21.66
CA ALA A 125 -19.00 0.48 -22.80
C ALA A 125 -19.29 -0.23 -24.14
N LYS A 126 -18.96 -1.52 -24.27
CA LYS A 126 -19.06 -2.39 -25.47
C LYS A 126 -18.19 -1.98 -26.65
N TYR A 127 -18.03 -0.68 -26.89
CA TYR A 127 -17.25 -0.12 -27.99
C TYR A 127 -16.11 0.72 -27.44
N PHE A 128 -14.91 0.46 -27.96
CA PHE A 128 -13.70 1.19 -27.62
C PHE A 128 -12.81 1.31 -28.85
N ALA A 129 -11.94 2.30 -28.82
CA ALA A 129 -10.84 2.47 -29.74
C ALA A 129 -9.52 2.30 -28.96
N LEU A 130 -8.51 1.76 -29.63
CA LEU A 130 -7.14 1.78 -29.14
C LEU A 130 -6.38 2.89 -29.87
N ILE A 131 -5.73 3.72 -29.09
CA ILE A 131 -4.80 4.74 -29.56
C ILE A 131 -3.43 4.21 -29.17
N ALA A 132 -2.57 4.03 -30.17
CA ALA A 132 -1.20 3.61 -29.97
C ALA A 132 -0.28 4.63 -30.60
N ASP A 133 0.70 5.11 -29.84
CA ASP A 133 1.69 6.08 -30.31
C ASP A 133 3.09 5.56 -30.00
N GLU A 134 3.96 5.63 -31.00
CA GLU A 134 5.32 5.13 -30.93
C GLU A 134 6.28 6.29 -30.67
N SER A 135 7.09 6.16 -29.63
CA SER A 135 8.11 7.13 -29.29
C SER A 135 9.44 6.46 -29.06
N LYS A 136 10.52 7.12 -29.46
CA LYS A 136 11.87 6.64 -29.25
C LYS A 136 12.38 7.14 -27.90
N ASP A 137 12.72 6.23 -27.01
CA ASP A 137 13.29 6.60 -25.71
C ASP A 137 14.76 7.01 -25.79
N ILE A 138 15.30 7.52 -24.68
CA ILE A 138 16.70 7.99 -24.56
C ILE A 138 17.70 6.86 -24.84
N SER A 139 17.32 5.59 -24.62
CA SER A 139 18.14 4.41 -24.92
C SER A 139 18.06 3.97 -26.38
N LYS A 140 17.35 4.72 -27.23
CA LYS A 140 17.03 4.39 -28.64
C LYS A 140 16.15 3.14 -28.77
N THR A 141 15.45 2.75 -27.71
CA THR A 141 14.43 1.71 -27.76
C THR A 141 13.12 2.34 -28.18
N GLU A 142 12.45 1.75 -29.14
CA GLU A 142 11.11 2.16 -29.54
C GLU A 142 10.12 1.65 -28.49
N GLN A 143 9.32 2.58 -27.96
CA GLN A 143 8.31 2.31 -26.94
C GLN A 143 6.94 2.66 -27.51
N LEU A 144 6.03 1.71 -27.47
CA LEU A 144 4.64 1.88 -27.84
C LEU A 144 3.82 2.25 -26.62
N SER A 145 3.28 3.47 -26.60
CA SER A 145 2.29 3.88 -25.61
C SER A 145 0.91 3.42 -26.06
N VAL A 146 0.13 2.81 -25.17
CA VAL A 146 -1.23 2.32 -25.48
C VAL A 146 -2.25 2.99 -24.58
N VAL A 147 -3.25 3.59 -25.19
CA VAL A 147 -4.38 4.25 -24.53
C VAL A 147 -5.68 3.65 -25.07
N VAL A 148 -6.61 3.31 -24.18
CA VAL A 148 -7.97 2.91 -24.57
C VAL A 148 -8.92 4.10 -24.45
N ARG A 149 -9.72 4.32 -25.49
CA ARG A 149 -10.77 5.33 -25.54
C ARG A 149 -12.13 4.67 -25.63
N TYR A 150 -13.05 4.97 -24.72
CA TYR A 150 -14.40 4.37 -24.69
C TYR A 150 -15.46 5.38 -24.26
N TYR A 151 -16.70 5.12 -24.65
CA TYR A 151 -17.86 5.93 -24.27
C TYR A 151 -18.67 5.19 -23.21
N LEU A 152 -18.84 5.80 -22.04
CA LEU A 152 -19.60 5.25 -20.93
C LEU A 152 -20.48 6.34 -20.32
N ASN A 153 -21.78 6.07 -20.19
CA ASN A 153 -22.74 6.93 -19.48
C ASN A 153 -22.70 8.41 -19.90
N GLY A 154 -22.72 8.71 -21.19
CA GLY A 154 -22.72 10.10 -21.67
C GLY A 154 -21.34 10.73 -21.83
N THR A 155 -20.28 10.08 -21.38
CA THR A 155 -18.93 10.66 -21.30
C THR A 155 -17.91 9.80 -22.05
N ILE A 156 -16.97 10.45 -22.73
CA ILE A 156 -15.82 9.79 -23.36
C ILE A 156 -14.68 9.76 -22.34
N TYR A 157 -14.10 8.58 -22.15
CA TYR A 157 -12.93 8.37 -21.30
C TYR A 157 -11.74 7.95 -22.15
N GLU A 158 -10.56 8.45 -21.78
CA GLU A 158 -9.27 8.01 -22.31
C GLU A 158 -8.43 7.51 -21.13
N ARG A 159 -7.97 6.27 -21.19
CA ARG A 159 -7.24 5.60 -20.12
C ARG A 159 -5.95 4.99 -20.65
N PHE A 160 -4.84 5.37 -20.03
CA PHE A 160 -3.54 4.79 -20.32
C PHE A 160 -3.47 3.35 -19.82
N LEU A 161 -3.02 2.43 -20.68
CA LEU A 161 -2.86 1.01 -20.35
C LEU A 161 -1.42 0.65 -20.01
N GLY A 162 -0.45 1.28 -20.68
CA GLY A 162 0.96 0.99 -20.45
C GLY A 162 1.87 1.36 -21.61
N PHE A 163 3.16 1.22 -21.36
CA PHE A 163 4.20 1.21 -22.40
C PHE A 163 4.59 -0.23 -22.70
N HIS A 164 4.77 -0.52 -23.98
CA HIS A 164 5.26 -1.82 -24.46
C HIS A 164 6.50 -1.59 -25.34
N PRO A 165 7.57 -2.37 -25.16
CA PRO A 165 8.70 -2.31 -26.06
C PRO A 165 8.24 -2.72 -27.46
N ALA A 166 8.55 -1.91 -28.48
CA ALA A 166 8.34 -2.28 -29.87
C ALA A 166 9.48 -3.22 -30.31
N GLU A 167 9.13 -4.31 -30.97
CA GLU A 167 10.13 -5.18 -31.58
C GLU A 167 10.74 -4.46 -32.79
N LYS A 168 12.08 -4.44 -32.85
CA LYS A 168 12.79 -3.90 -34.02
C LYS A 168 12.41 -4.73 -35.23
N THR A 169 11.72 -4.09 -36.18
CA THR A 169 11.37 -4.70 -37.48
C THR A 169 12.57 -4.70 -38.41
#